data_AF-A0A830E229-F1
#
_entry.id   AF-A0A830E229-F1
#
_cell.length_a   1.000
_cell.length_b   1.000
_cell.length_c   1.000
_cell.angle_alpha   90.00
_cell.angle_beta   90.00
_cell.angle_gamma   90.00
#
_symmetry.space_group_name_H-M   'P 1'
#
loop_
_entity.id
_entity.type
_entity.pdbx_description
1 polymer ?
#
loop_
_entity_poly.entity_id
_entity_poly.type
_entity_poly.pdbx_seq_one_letter_code
_entity_poly.pdbx_strand_id
1 'polypeptide(L)'
;MPKKADVEPSFSEAELEVIRYLIEHPEMSYKEIAEERGVARGTVNNAVARIRDKTRVSFATLLESPHTAEVAKEIEEDDLDELISRLKQARGGN
;
A
#
# COMPACT_ATOMS: atom_id res chain seq x y z
N MET A 1 6.01 -5.43 28.92
CA MET A 1 6.01 -5.66 27.45
C MET A 1 4.58 -5.60 26.97
N PRO A 2 4.18 -4.65 26.11
CA PRO A 2 2.85 -4.72 25.54
C PRO A 2 2.74 -6.01 24.72
N LYS A 3 1.67 -6.79 24.95
CA LYS A 3 1.33 -7.93 24.07
C LYS A 3 1.34 -7.40 22.64
N LYS A 4 1.94 -8.14 21.70
CA LYS A 4 1.70 -7.91 20.28
C LYS A 4 0.19 -7.75 20.15
N ALA A 5 -0.28 -6.55 19.86
CA ALA A 5 -1.68 -6.37 19.57
C ALA A 5 -1.99 -7.42 18.50
N ASP A 6 -3.05 -8.20 18.68
CA ASP A 6 -3.58 -9.03 17.62
C ASP A 6 -4.05 -8.05 16.53
N VAL A 7 -3.10 -7.54 15.75
CA VAL A 7 -3.37 -6.73 14.58
C VAL A 7 -3.84 -7.74 13.58
N GLU A 8 -5.15 -7.97 13.55
CA GLU A 8 -5.77 -8.72 12.47
C GLU A 8 -5.16 -8.25 11.14
N PRO A 9 -4.75 -9.17 10.24
CA PRO A 9 -4.23 -8.80 8.95
C PRO A 9 -5.19 -7.80 8.29
N SER A 10 -4.66 -6.62 7.96
CA SER A 10 -5.47 -5.53 7.41
C SER A 10 -6.15 -5.90 6.08
N PHE A 11 -5.68 -6.96 5.42
CA PHE A 11 -6.21 -7.61 4.24
C PHE A 11 -6.13 -9.13 4.41
N SER A 12 -7.07 -9.85 3.81
CA SER A 12 -7.03 -11.32 3.67
C SER A 12 -5.93 -11.76 2.70
N GLU A 13 -5.52 -13.03 2.77
CA GLU A 13 -4.52 -13.59 1.82
C GLU A 13 -4.93 -13.43 0.36
N ALA A 14 -6.21 -13.63 0.05
CA ALA A 14 -6.73 -13.43 -1.31
C ALA A 14 -6.65 -11.97 -1.75
N GLU A 15 -6.93 -11.02 -0.85
CA GLU A 15 -6.75 -9.59 -1.14
C GLU A 15 -5.28 -9.24 -1.32
N LEU A 16 -4.38 -9.80 -0.50
CA LEU A 16 -2.94 -9.57 -0.63
C LEU A 16 -2.39 -10.06 -1.96
N GLU A 17 -2.83 -11.22 -2.44
CA GLU A 17 -2.48 -11.72 -3.78
C GLU A 17 -2.98 -10.78 -4.89
N VAL A 18 -4.22 -10.30 -4.81
CA VAL A 18 -4.77 -9.32 -5.76
C VAL A 18 -3.98 -8.00 -5.72
N ILE A 19 -3.60 -7.53 -4.52
CA ILE A 19 -2.82 -6.30 -4.33
C ILE A 19 -1.42 -6.45 -4.92
N ARG A 20 -0.75 -7.60 -4.71
CA ARG A 20 0.55 -7.89 -5.34
C ARG A 20 0.46 -7.77 -6.86
N TYR A 21 -0.56 -8.38 -7.46
CA TYR A 21 -0.78 -8.33 -8.90
C TYR A 21 -1.05 -6.91 -9.42
N LEU A 22 -1.84 -6.11 -8.71
CA LEU A 22 -2.07 -4.71 -9.05
C LEU A 22 -0.78 -3.87 -9.06
N ILE A 23 0.19 -4.22 -8.20
CA ILE A 23 1.50 -3.54 -8.12
C ILE A 23 2.42 -3.99 -9.25
N GLU A 24 2.43 -5.29 -9.54
CA GLU A 24 3.31 -5.91 -10.54
C GLU A 24 2.86 -5.65 -11.98
N HIS A 25 1.55 -5.47 -12.19
CA HIS A 25 0.92 -5.33 -13.50
C HIS A 25 0.00 -4.09 -13.58
N PRO A 26 0.52 -2.86 -13.44
CA PRO A 26 -0.27 -1.63 -13.48
C PRO A 26 -0.98 -1.39 -14.81
N GLU A 27 -0.55 -2.06 -15.88
CA GLU A 27 -1.14 -2.00 -17.22
C GLU A 27 -2.41 -2.86 -17.38
N MET A 28 -2.61 -3.87 -16.52
CA MET A 28 -3.76 -4.78 -16.63
C MET A 28 -5.03 -4.11 -16.09
N SER A 29 -6.15 -4.37 -16.77
CA SER A 29 -7.46 -3.99 -16.26
C SER A 29 -7.87 -4.87 -15.08
N TYR A 30 -8.76 -4.36 -14.22
CA TYR A 30 -9.29 -5.14 -13.09
C TYR A 30 -10.04 -6.40 -13.52
N LYS A 31 -10.52 -6.44 -14.77
CA LYS A 31 -11.13 -7.64 -15.34
C LYS A 31 -10.06 -8.71 -15.60
N GLU A 32 -8.99 -8.33 -16.29
CA GLU A 32 -7.88 -9.24 -16.61
C GLU A 32 -7.22 -9.77 -15.33
N ILE A 33 -7.01 -8.92 -14.33
CA ILE A 33 -6.49 -9.36 -13.02
C ILE A 33 -7.46 -10.35 -12.35
N ALA A 34 -8.76 -10.11 -12.41
CA ALA A 34 -9.73 -11.01 -11.82
C ALA A 34 -9.74 -12.39 -12.50
N GLU A 35 -9.64 -12.40 -13.83
CA GLU A 35 -9.55 -13.62 -14.65
C GLU A 35 -8.26 -14.39 -14.35
N GLU A 36 -7.11 -13.71 -14.35
CA GLU A 36 -5.81 -14.32 -14.07
C GLU A 36 -5.73 -14.92 -12.66
N ARG A 37 -6.35 -14.27 -11.67
CA ARG A 37 -6.34 -14.74 -10.28
C ARG A 37 -7.46 -15.72 -9.95
N GLY A 38 -8.36 -16.02 -10.88
CA GLY A 38 -9.51 -16.88 -10.64
C GLY A 38 -10.47 -16.33 -9.58
N VAL A 39 -10.61 -15.00 -9.48
CA VAL A 39 -11.48 -14.33 -8.50
C VAL A 39 -12.59 -13.53 -9.19
N ALA A 40 -13.63 -13.18 -8.45
CA ALA A 40 -14.64 -12.26 -8.96
C ALA A 40 -14.04 -10.86 -9.14
N ARG A 41 -14.43 -10.13 -10.19
CA ARG A 41 -14.07 -8.71 -10.39
C ARG A 41 -14.43 -7.84 -9.18
N GLY A 42 -15.50 -8.19 -8.46
CA GLY A 42 -15.88 -7.53 -7.20
C GLY A 42 -14.79 -7.61 -6.12
N THR A 43 -14.05 -8.72 -6.05
CA THR A 43 -12.92 -8.88 -5.13
C THR A 43 -11.82 -7.87 -5.43
N VAL A 44 -11.49 -7.67 -6.72
CA VAL A 44 -10.48 -6.68 -7.15
C VAL A 44 -10.94 -5.26 -6.83
N ASN A 45 -12.19 -4.91 -7.14
CA ASN A 45 -12.76 -3.61 -6.80
C ASN A 45 -12.72 -3.33 -5.30
N ASN A 46 -13.08 -4.33 -4.48
CA ASN A 46 -13.06 -4.21 -3.02
C ASN A 46 -11.65 -4.03 -2.47
N ALA A 47 -10.68 -4.78 -3.01
CA ALA A 47 -9.27 -4.61 -2.63
C ALA A 47 -8.78 -3.17 -2.90
N VAL A 48 -9.07 -2.64 -4.10
CA VAL A 48 -8.72 -1.25 -4.46
C VAL A 48 -9.42 -0.22 -3.56
N ALA A 49 -10.71 -0.41 -3.28
CA ALA A 49 -11.45 0.47 -2.38
C ALA A 49 -10.85 0.49 -0.97
N ARG A 50 -10.52 -0.69 -0.43
CA ARG A 50 -9.89 -0.83 0.89
C ARG A 50 -8.48 -0.23 0.94
N ILE A 51 -7.69 -0.37 -0.14
CA ILE A 51 -6.41 0.34 -0.26
C ILE A 51 -6.64 1.84 -0.12
N ARG A 52 -7.54 2.42 -0.94
CA ARG A 52 -7.84 3.86 -0.90
C ARG A 52 -8.29 4.33 0.47
N ASP A 53 -9.20 3.61 1.12
CA ASP A 53 -9.69 3.97 2.44
C ASP A 53 -8.60 3.94 3.50
N LYS A 54 -7.78 2.87 3.52
CA LYS A 54 -6.68 2.76 4.47
C LYS A 54 -5.62 3.83 4.22
N THR A 55 -5.23 4.05 2.96
CA THR A 55 -4.28 5.10 2.60
C THR A 55 -4.78 6.48 3.02
N ARG A 56 -6.07 6.78 2.79
CA ARG A 56 -6.68 8.05 3.23
C ARG A 56 -6.62 8.22 4.74
N VAL A 57 -6.97 7.20 5.51
CA VAL A 57 -6.91 7.25 6.98
C VAL A 57 -5.47 7.43 7.44
N SER A 58 -4.53 6.64 6.90
CA SER A 58 -3.11 6.77 7.25
C SER A 58 -2.55 8.15 6.92
N PHE A 59 -2.88 8.73 5.76
CA PHE A 59 -2.44 10.08 5.44
C PHE A 59 -3.08 11.13 6.32
N ALA A 60 -4.38 11.06 6.61
CA ALA A 60 -5.01 11.97 7.56
C ALA A 60 -4.30 11.93 8.92
N THR A 61 -4.01 10.73 9.44
CA THR A 61 -3.27 10.56 10.70
C THR A 61 -1.84 11.10 10.62
N LEU A 62 -1.12 10.84 9.53
CA LEU A 62 0.25 11.33 9.36
C LEU A 62 0.29 12.86 9.23
N LEU A 63 -0.63 13.48 8.48
CA LEU A 63 -0.67 14.93 8.33
C LEU A 63 -0.94 15.68 9.65
N GLU A 64 -1.56 15.02 10.64
CA GLU A 64 -1.72 15.56 12.00
C GLU A 64 -0.48 15.36 12.88
N SER A 65 0.50 14.56 12.44
CA SER A 65 1.71 14.27 13.21
C SER A 65 2.73 15.40 13.10
N PRO A 66 3.31 15.88 14.23
CA PRO A 66 4.38 16.86 14.20
C PRO A 66 5.64 16.35 13.48
N HIS A 67 5.84 15.02 13.41
CA HIS A 67 6.97 14.41 12.71
C HIS A 67 6.83 14.40 11.19
N THR A 68 5.61 14.55 10.66
CA THR A 68 5.43 14.64 9.20
C THR A 68 6.01 15.92 8.63
N ALA A 69 6.06 17.00 9.41
CA ALA A 69 6.74 18.23 9.00
C ALA A 69 8.27 18.09 8.90
N GLU A 70 8.87 17.16 9.63
CA GLU A 70 10.31 16.86 9.54
C GLU A 70 10.60 16.08 8.25
N VAL A 71 9.83 15.01 8.00
CA VAL A 71 9.96 14.20 6.77
C VAL A 71 9.64 15.01 5.51
N ALA A 72 8.67 15.93 5.57
CA ALA A 72 8.33 16.77 4.43
C ALA A 72 9.51 17.63 3.93
N LYS A 73 10.41 18.04 4.82
CA LYS A 73 11.63 18.78 4.44
C LYS A 73 12.61 17.90 3.67
N GLU A 74 12.72 16.63 4.03
CA GLU A 74 13.56 15.67 3.29
C GLU A 74 13.05 15.46 1.86
N ILE A 75 11.72 15.52 1.64
CA ILE A 75 11.10 15.44 0.30
C ILE A 75 11.36 16.71 -0.53
N GLU A 76 11.55 17.87 0.10
CA GLU A 76 11.96 19.08 -0.63
C GLU A 76 13.44 19.03 -1.05
N GLU A 77 14.26 18.27 -0.33
CA GLU A 77 15.70 18.11 -0.58
C GLU A 77 16.00 17.00 -1.62
N ASP A 78 15.25 15.89 -1.60
CA ASP A 78 15.36 14.76 -2.54
C ASP A 78 14.25 14.79 -3.62
N ASP A 79 14.52 14.30 -4.84
CA ASP A 79 13.42 14.02 -5.79
C ASP A 79 12.53 12.88 -5.23
N LEU A 80 11.21 13.01 -5.39
CA LEU A 80 10.23 12.01 -4.99
C LEU A 80 10.56 10.62 -5.56
N ASP A 81 11.04 10.55 -6.81
CA ASP A 81 11.43 9.29 -7.44
C ASP A 81 12.64 8.63 -6.76
N GLU A 82 13.61 9.44 -6.32
CA GLU A 82 14.80 8.97 -5.60
C GLU A 82 14.43 8.45 -4.20
N LEU A 83 13.56 9.19 -3.49
CA LEU A 83 13.05 8.77 -2.20
C LEU A 83 12.27 7.45 -2.31
N ILE A 84 11.39 7.32 -3.31
CA ILE A 84 10.65 6.08 -3.58
C ILE A 84 11.62 4.91 -3.86
N SER A 85 12.68 5.14 -4.65
CA SER A 85 13.69 4.14 -4.95
C SER A 85 14.42 3.67 -3.69
N ARG A 86 14.86 4.59 -2.84
CA ARG A 86 15.50 4.28 -1.55
C ARG A 86 14.59 3.45 -0.63
N LEU A 87 13.32 3.85 -0.50
CA LEU A 87 12.35 3.13 0.33
C LEU A 87 12.11 1.71 -0.17
N LYS A 88 12.06 1.50 -1.50
CA LYS A 88 11.95 0.16 -2.10
C LYS A 88 13.18 -0.70 -1.78
N GLN A 89 14.39 -0.15 -1.88
CA GLN A 89 15.63 -0.86 -1.59
C GLN A 89 15.72 -1.27 -0.11
N ALA A 90 15.39 -0.36 0.82
CA ALA A 90 15.37 -0.64 2.25
C ALA A 90 14.39 -1.76 2.63
N ARG A 91 13.31 -1.94 1.85
CA ARG A 91 12.30 -2.97 2.07
C ARG A 91 12.65 -4.33 1.43
N GLY A 92 13.51 -4.35 0.41
CA GLY A 92 13.95 -5.57 -0.29
C GLY A 92 15.19 -6.25 0.31
N GLY A 93 15.86 -5.60 1.28
CA GLY A 93 17.01 -6.15 2.00
C GLY A 93 16.61 -6.78 3.34
N ASN A 94 16.02 -7.98 3.31
CA ASN A 94 15.98 -8.91 4.45
C ASN A 94 15.59 -10.32 3.97
#